data_AF-A0A2E3LW24-F1
#
_entry.id   AF-A0A2E3LW24-F1
#
_cell.length_a   1.000
_cell.length_b   1.000
_cell.length_c   1.000
_cell.angle_alpha   90.00
_cell.angle_beta   90.00
_cell.angle_gamma   90.00
#
_symmetry.space_group_name_H-M   'P 1'
#
loop_
_entity.id
_entity.type
_entity.pdbx_description
1 polymer ?
#
loop_
_entity_poly.entity_id
_entity_poly.type
_entity_poly.pdbx_seq_one_letter_code
_entity_poly.pdbx_strand_id
1 'polypeptide(L)'
;MDRVPSRQRRKVMRNCRFILNAQEIKDGIASYDFYVREQNLQGYRTHGWVVAGYCPFHEDGNPGSFKIHTDSGAFKCWSCGTSGRDIIDFLIQRDGLSFREALQKLCNDWGISTC
;
A
#
# COMPACT_ATOMS: atom_id res chain seq x y z
N MET A 1 1.89 -32.98 -18.01
CA MET A 1 3.09 -32.42 -17.37
C MET A 1 2.90 -30.92 -17.56
N ASP A 2 2.43 -30.12 -16.59
CA ASP A 2 2.54 -30.22 -15.14
C ASP A 2 1.23 -29.85 -14.43
N ARG A 3 0.92 -30.60 -13.37
CA ARG A 3 -0.27 -30.38 -12.53
C ARG A 3 0.03 -29.21 -11.59
N VAL A 4 -0.75 -28.13 -11.68
CA VAL A 4 -0.77 -27.08 -10.65
C VAL A 4 -1.31 -27.69 -9.36
N PRO A 5 -0.56 -27.72 -8.24
CA PRO A 5 -1.08 -28.27 -7.00
C PRO A 5 -2.02 -27.26 -6.37
N SER A 6 -3.25 -27.72 -6.12
CA SER A 6 -4.27 -27.12 -5.29
C SER A 6 -3.72 -26.76 -3.91
N ARG A 7 -3.25 -25.52 -3.73
CA ARG A 7 -2.86 -24.99 -2.42
C ARG A 7 -4.11 -24.64 -1.61
N GLN A 8 -4.57 -25.65 -0.87
CA GLN A 8 -5.06 -25.58 0.50
C GLN A 8 -5.87 -24.33 0.87
N ARG A 9 -7.19 -24.50 0.94
CA ARG A 9 -8.10 -23.68 1.75
C ARG A 9 -7.49 -23.51 3.16
N ARG A 10 -6.95 -22.33 3.49
CA ARG A 10 -6.46 -22.05 4.84
C ARG A 10 -7.61 -21.48 5.67
N LYS A 11 -7.93 -22.24 6.73
CA LYS A 11 -8.81 -21.93 7.85
C LYS A 11 -9.01 -20.43 8.07
N VAL A 12 -10.27 -20.01 8.03
CA VAL A 12 -10.77 -18.78 8.69
C VAL A 12 -10.16 -18.73 10.09
N MET A 13 -9.27 -17.75 10.31
CA MET A 13 -8.50 -17.61 11.53
C MET A 13 -9.46 -17.25 12.67
N ARG A 14 -9.54 -18.15 13.65
CA ARG A 14 -10.24 -17.97 14.92
C ARG A 14 -9.44 -16.99 15.79
N ASN A 15 -10.12 -15.98 16.33
CA ASN A 15 -9.71 -15.12 17.44
C ASN A 15 -8.34 -14.44 17.31
N CYS A 16 -8.24 -13.43 16.44
CA CYS A 16 -7.14 -12.46 16.50
C CYS A 16 -7.40 -11.50 17.66
N ARG A 17 -6.56 -11.53 18.69
CA ARG A 17 -6.56 -10.57 19.80
C ARG A 17 -5.87 -9.31 19.27
N PHE A 18 -6.61 -8.49 18.53
CA PHE A 18 -6.09 -7.37 17.74
C PHE A 18 -5.33 -6.32 18.58
N ILE A 19 -4.01 -6.45 18.66
CA ILE A 19 -3.12 -5.30 18.82
C ILE A 19 -2.56 -4.99 17.43
N LEU A 20 -3.16 -4.01 16.76
CA LEU A 20 -2.69 -3.54 15.46
C LEU A 20 -1.50 -2.61 15.69
N ASN A 21 -0.29 -3.16 15.68
CA ASN A 21 0.92 -2.37 15.71
C ASN A 21 1.23 -1.86 14.29
N ALA A 22 1.11 -0.55 14.10
CA ALA A 22 1.36 0.08 12.80
C ALA A 22 2.79 -0.12 12.31
N GLN A 23 3.77 -0.25 13.20
CA GLN A 23 5.15 -0.49 12.80
C GLN A 23 5.33 -1.90 12.23
N GLU A 24 4.79 -2.92 12.90
CA GLU A 24 4.85 -4.32 12.43
C GLU A 24 4.15 -4.50 11.08
N ILE A 25 3.02 -3.82 10.88
CA ILE A 25 2.29 -3.84 9.60
C ILE A 25 3.13 -3.20 8.49
N LYS A 26 3.83 -2.10 8.79
CA LYS A 26 4.73 -1.44 7.83
C LYS A 26 5.98 -2.27 7.54
N ASP A 27 6.54 -2.93 8.54
CA ASP A 27 7.70 -3.80 8.37
C ASP A 27 7.36 -5.07 7.58
N GLY A 28 6.09 -5.52 7.65
CA GLY A 28 5.56 -6.64 6.91
C GLY A 28 5.22 -6.36 5.43
N ILE A 29 5.19 -5.08 5.02
CA ILE A 29 4.87 -4.68 3.64
C ILE A 29 5.99 -3.80 3.07
N ALA A 30 6.66 -4.28 2.04
CA ALA A 30 7.52 -3.42 1.25
C ALA A 30 6.67 -2.35 0.54
N SER A 31 6.96 -1.07 0.83
CA SER A 31 6.18 0.06 0.26
C SER A 31 6.16 0.04 -1.26
N TYR A 32 7.25 -0.39 -1.91
CA TYR A 32 7.29 -0.56 -3.37
C TYR A 32 6.24 -1.56 -3.86
N ASP A 33 6.18 -2.76 -3.24
CA ASP A 33 5.20 -3.80 -3.61
C ASP A 33 3.77 -3.33 -3.37
N PHE A 34 3.55 -2.56 -2.30
CA PHE A 34 2.27 -1.92 -2.02
C PHE A 34 1.78 -1.09 -3.20
N TYR A 35 2.59 -0.13 -3.66
CA TYR A 35 2.19 0.75 -4.75
C TYR A 35 2.16 0.03 -6.10
N VAL A 36 3.00 -0.98 -6.33
CA VAL A 36 2.91 -1.83 -7.54
C VAL A 36 1.53 -2.51 -7.61
N ARG A 37 1.07 -3.10 -6.50
CA ARG A 37 -0.23 -3.77 -6.44
C ARG A 37 -1.41 -2.80 -6.46
N GLU A 38 -1.36 -1.76 -5.65
CA GLU A 38 -2.50 -0.85 -5.42
C GLU A 38 -2.65 0.22 -6.48
N GLN A 39 -1.57 0.62 -7.15
CA GLN A 39 -1.55 1.74 -8.09
C GLN A 39 -1.02 1.37 -9.47
N ASN A 40 -0.81 0.07 -9.73
CA ASN A 40 -0.20 -0.46 -10.95
C ASN A 40 1.02 0.38 -11.35
N LEU A 41 1.94 0.56 -10.41
CA LEU A 41 3.07 1.46 -10.54
C LEU A 41 3.93 1.09 -11.77
N GLN A 42 3.86 1.88 -12.84
CA GLN A 42 4.65 1.68 -14.08
C GLN A 42 5.95 2.52 -14.11
N GLY A 43 6.47 2.86 -12.93
CA GLY A 43 7.54 3.86 -12.79
C GLY A 43 8.97 3.34 -12.89
N TYR A 44 9.86 4.20 -13.37
CA TYR A 44 11.31 4.04 -13.27
C TYR A 44 11.83 4.65 -11.96
N ARG A 45 12.85 4.02 -11.35
CA ARG A 45 13.48 4.50 -10.11
C ARG A 45 14.37 5.71 -10.39
N THR A 46 14.18 6.80 -9.65
CA THR A 46 15.07 7.96 -9.64
C THR A 46 15.44 8.32 -8.20
N HIS A 47 16.69 8.06 -7.78
CA HIS A 47 17.22 8.51 -6.48
C HIS A 47 16.28 8.26 -5.26
N GLY A 48 15.79 7.03 -5.09
CA GLY A 48 14.90 6.64 -3.97
C GLY A 48 13.42 7.00 -4.14
N TRP A 49 13.11 7.88 -5.10
CA TRP A 49 11.74 8.20 -5.50
C TRP A 49 11.38 7.47 -6.80
N VAL A 50 10.17 6.92 -6.86
CA VAL A 50 9.60 6.34 -8.08
C VAL A 50 8.45 7.21 -8.53
N VAL A 51 8.47 7.55 -9.83
CA VAL A 51 7.36 8.25 -10.46
C VAL A 51 6.22 7.25 -10.64
N ALA A 52 5.14 7.46 -9.91
CA ALA A 52 3.89 6.73 -10.08
C ALA A 52 3.09 7.44 -11.17
N GLY A 53 2.54 6.69 -12.13
CA GLY A 53 1.93 7.22 -13.35
C GLY A 53 0.91 8.34 -13.09
N TYR A 54 -0.37 7.99 -12.92
CA TYR A 54 -1.43 8.94 -12.59
C TYR A 54 -1.52 9.15 -11.08
N CYS A 55 -1.94 10.35 -10.67
CA CYS A 55 -2.22 10.63 -9.27
C CYS A 55 -3.61 10.08 -8.90
N PRO A 56 -3.74 9.26 -7.85
CA PRO A 56 -5.05 8.76 -7.42
C PRO A 56 -5.91 9.80 -6.69
N PHE A 57 -5.35 10.98 -6.41
CA PHE A 57 -6.02 12.01 -5.60
C PHE A 57 -6.62 13.16 -6.42
N HIS A 58 -6.35 13.21 -7.72
CA HIS A 58 -6.95 14.21 -8.60
C HIS A 58 -6.92 13.75 -10.06
N GLU A 59 -7.92 14.17 -10.82
CA GLU A 59 -8.09 13.81 -12.24
C GLU A 59 -7.60 14.96 -13.14
N ASP A 60 -6.28 15.05 -13.34
CA ASP A 60 -5.65 16.03 -14.26
C ASP A 60 -5.23 15.36 -15.60
N GLY A 61 -5.28 14.03 -15.69
CA GLY A 61 -4.90 13.31 -16.90
C GLY A 61 -3.42 13.41 -17.29
N ASN A 62 -2.60 14.14 -16.52
CA ASN A 62 -1.16 14.26 -16.70
C ASN A 62 -0.40 13.24 -15.85
N PRO A 63 0.26 12.24 -16.46
CA PRO A 63 1.11 11.33 -15.70
C PRO A 63 2.40 12.02 -15.27
N GLY A 64 2.98 11.58 -14.15
CA GLY A 64 4.36 11.92 -13.77
C GLY A 64 4.53 12.87 -12.59
N SER A 65 3.46 13.50 -12.11
CA SER A 65 3.49 14.39 -10.94
C SER A 65 3.40 13.66 -9.60
N PHE A 66 2.89 12.43 -9.58
CA PHE A 66 2.78 11.61 -8.38
C PHE A 66 4.06 10.82 -8.16
N LYS A 67 4.70 10.98 -7.01
CA LYS A 67 5.95 10.29 -6.68
C LYS A 67 5.82 9.57 -5.33
N ILE A 68 6.42 8.39 -5.25
CA ILE A 68 6.50 7.59 -4.04
C ILE A 68 7.96 7.45 -3.60
N HIS A 69 8.21 7.42 -2.31
CA HIS A 69 9.51 7.07 -1.75
C HIS A 69 9.50 5.59 -1.38
N THR A 70 10.41 4.81 -1.95
CA THR A 70 10.33 3.33 -1.84
C THR A 70 10.63 2.81 -0.44
N ASP A 71 11.39 3.55 0.35
CA ASP A 71 11.89 3.07 1.63
C ASP A 71 10.94 3.46 2.78
N SER A 72 10.42 4.69 2.76
CA SER A 72 9.49 5.17 3.79
C SER A 72 8.02 4.93 3.44
N GLY A 73 7.71 4.69 2.16
CA GLY A 73 6.34 4.63 1.66
C GLY A 73 5.65 5.99 1.57
N ALA A 74 6.37 7.08 1.84
CA ALA A 74 5.87 8.43 1.66
C ALA A 74 5.47 8.66 0.21
N PHE A 75 4.47 9.49 -0.01
CA PHE A 75 4.03 9.87 -1.34
C PHE A 75 3.76 11.36 -1.39
N LYS A 76 3.86 11.91 -2.59
CA LYS A 76 3.63 13.33 -2.76
C LYS A 76 3.34 13.65 -4.24
N CYS A 77 2.35 14.49 -4.50
CA CYS A 77 1.95 14.91 -5.84
C CYS A 77 2.29 16.38 -6.09
N TRP A 78 3.07 16.70 -7.13
CA TRP A 78 3.48 18.10 -7.42
C TRP A 78 2.40 18.93 -8.10
N SER A 79 1.38 18.30 -8.68
CA SER A 79 0.26 19.02 -9.30
C SER A 79 -0.77 19.45 -8.26
N CYS A 80 -1.27 18.53 -7.44
CA CYS A 80 -2.37 18.81 -6.50
C CYS A 80 -1.91 19.08 -5.05
N GLY A 81 -0.63 18.86 -4.74
CA GLY A 81 -0.07 19.09 -3.40
C GLY A 81 -0.33 17.98 -2.38
N THR A 82 -1.14 16.96 -2.71
CA THR A 82 -1.43 15.84 -1.79
C THR A 82 -0.15 15.13 -1.37
N SER A 83 -0.04 14.79 -0.08
CA SER A 83 1.15 14.19 0.51
C SER A 83 0.81 13.27 1.67
N GLY A 84 1.62 12.23 1.89
CA GLY A 84 1.54 11.40 3.08
C GLY A 84 2.89 10.78 3.43
N ARG A 85 3.03 10.33 4.68
CA ARG A 85 4.33 9.89 5.24
C ARG A 85 4.59 8.41 5.02
N ASP A 86 3.54 7.61 4.88
CA ASP A 86 3.62 6.17 4.68
C ASP A 86 2.39 5.61 3.93
N ILE A 87 2.37 4.29 3.73
CA ILE A 87 1.30 3.56 3.05
C ILE A 87 -0.05 3.60 3.81
N ILE A 88 -0.04 3.90 5.12
CA ILE A 88 -1.26 4.01 5.93
C ILE A 88 -1.90 5.37 5.65
N ASP A 89 -1.12 6.45 5.70
CA ASP A 89 -1.56 7.80 5.33
C ASP A 89 -2.15 7.80 3.90
N PHE A 90 -1.63 6.96 2.99
CA PHE A 90 -2.14 6.81 1.63
C PHE A 90 -3.55 6.22 1.62
N LEU A 91 -3.79 5.11 2.31
CA LEU A 91 -5.12 4.48 2.37
C LEU A 91 -6.14 5.38 3.05
N ILE A 92 -5.76 6.07 4.13
CA ILE A 92 -6.63 7.03 4.82
C ILE A 92 -7.11 8.11 3.84
N GLN A 93 -6.18 8.72 3.10
CA GLN A 93 -6.50 9.81 2.19
C GLN A 93 -7.25 9.34 0.93
N ARG A 94 -6.89 8.16 0.39
CA ARG A 94 -7.48 7.63 -0.85
C ARG A 94 -8.87 7.07 -0.63
N ASP A 95 -9.02 6.26 0.42
CA ASP A 95 -10.22 5.47 0.67
C ASP A 95 -11.14 6.11 1.73
N GLY A 96 -10.73 7.24 2.34
CA GLY A 96 -11.51 7.92 3.37
C GLY A 96 -11.62 7.13 4.68
N LEU A 97 -10.63 6.28 4.98
CA LEU A 97 -10.65 5.36 6.12
C LEU A 97 -10.12 6.04 7.39
N SER A 98 -10.63 5.62 8.55
CA SER A 98 -9.95 5.88 9.81
C SER A 98 -8.62 5.11 9.88
N PHE A 99 -7.72 5.55 10.76
CA PHE A 99 -6.44 4.86 10.98
C PHE A 99 -6.62 3.36 11.28
N ARG A 100 -7.59 3.01 12.13
CA ARG A 100 -7.87 1.62 12.49
C ARG A 100 -8.39 0.81 11.29
N GLU A 101 -9.25 1.39 10.48
CA GLU A 101 -9.76 0.74 9.27
C GLU A 101 -8.66 0.53 8.23
N ALA A 102 -7.75 1.50 8.06
CA ALA A 102 -6.60 1.37 7.18
C ALA A 102 -5.67 0.23 7.63
N LEU A 103 -5.39 0.11 8.94
CA LEU A 103 -4.61 -1.01 9.48
C LEU A 103 -5.33 -2.36 9.25
N GLN A 104 -6.63 -2.43 9.51
CA GLN A 104 -7.42 -3.64 9.29
C GLN A 104 -7.43 -4.04 7.81
N LYS A 105 -7.55 -3.07 6.91
CA LYS A 105 -7.49 -3.28 5.46
C LYS A 105 -6.13 -3.83 5.05
N LEU A 106 -5.02 -3.25 5.53
CA LEU A 106 -3.67 -3.76 5.26
C LEU A 106 -3.51 -5.20 5.75
N CYS A 107 -3.91 -5.51 6.99
CA CYS A 107 -3.86 -6.88 7.53
C CYS A 107 -4.63 -7.87 6.66
N ASN A 108 -5.85 -7.52 6.24
CA ASN A 108 -6.71 -8.38 5.45
C ASN A 108 -6.19 -8.59 4.02
N ASP A 109 -5.79 -7.50 3.35
CA ASP A 109 -5.42 -7.52 1.93
C ASP A 109 -4.01 -8.09 1.71
N TRP A 110 -3.12 -7.95 2.70
CA TRP A 110 -1.73 -8.42 2.66
C TRP A 110 -1.48 -9.67 3.53
N GLY A 111 -2.50 -10.16 4.23
CA GLY A 111 -2.39 -11.37 5.05
C GLY A 111 -1.46 -11.24 6.25
N ILE A 112 -1.26 -10.02 6.76
CA ILE A 112 -0.42 -9.79 7.95
C ILE A 112 -1.21 -10.18 9.18
N SER A 113 -0.77 -11.26 9.80
CA SER A 113 -1.28 -11.72 11.09
C SER A 113 -0.43 -11.08 12.18
N THR A 114 -0.85 -9.93 12.70
CA THR A 114 -0.26 -9.39 13.94
C THR A 114 -0.74 -10.27 15.10
N CYS A 115 0.21 -10.91 15.79
CA CYS A 115 -0.04 -11.95 16.78
C CYS A 115 -0.49 -11.38 18.13
#